data_AF-A0A2L0UG64-F1
#
_entry.id   AF-A0A2L0UG64-F1
#
_cell.length_a   1.000
_cell.length_b   1.000
_cell.length_c   1.000
_cell.angle_alpha   90.00
_cell.angle_beta   90.00
_cell.angle_gamma   90.00
#
_symmetry.space_group_name_H-M   'P 1'
#
loop_
_entity.id
_entity.type
_entity.pdbx_description
1 polymer ?
#
loop_
_entity_poly.entity_id
_entity_poly.type
_entity_poly.pdbx_seq_one_letter_code
_entity_poly.pdbx_strand_id
1 'polypeptide(L)'
;MDLAGRPRRSCLARRPHGAGHRRPTGGSPRSPPRVSAARTRGVTGPTPVRTADGRLAGVLHDGGGAPAEHSPRPFLHPVSTPTGGTVSDCGPADHPWHWGLGIAVSNVAVAGQRYPVNLWGGPTYSEGQGYVQLPNNGSQRGVDVGGDPGVLQRLEWCAADGSAFLDEDRKWGARTVHAGADWMLTSVRSRWVNTSAGALAFGSPTTAGRANAGYGGFFLRLASSFDGADIVAGAAAGPDDPGHVPASSGPDDPGLAPGSTGAGSGIGSLSEEDAMGSRRSWLGLRSPTASVLMVPAPGNPGGPSPWFVRSAGTPMLCAAPFFHSELHLGPGQAFDWGWSLLVADGRMSDSAFVDAAAAAIRS
;
A
#
# COMPACT_ATOMS: atom_id res chain seq x y z
N MET A 1 85.39 9.93 58.70
CA MET A 1 85.81 8.99 59.75
C MET A 1 85.09 7.69 59.50
N ASP A 2 85.88 6.64 59.23
CA ASP A 2 85.75 5.26 59.70
C ASP A 2 84.42 4.51 59.64
N LEU A 3 84.37 3.20 59.43
CA LEU A 3 85.25 2.16 58.87
C LEU A 3 84.41 0.88 59.02
N ALA A 4 84.51 -0.02 58.04
CA ALA A 4 84.47 -1.48 58.19
C ALA A 4 83.19 -2.22 58.66
N GLY A 5 82.98 -3.41 58.05
CA GLY A 5 82.31 -4.54 58.71
C GLY A 5 81.36 -5.41 57.88
N ARG A 6 81.90 -6.24 56.97
CA ARG A 6 81.25 -7.43 56.33
C ARG A 6 81.38 -8.68 57.27
N PRO A 7 80.86 -9.92 57.00
CA PRO A 7 79.99 -10.45 55.91
C PRO A 7 78.98 -11.62 56.25
N ARG A 8 78.31 -12.15 55.18
CA ARG A 8 77.87 -13.55 54.83
C ARG A 8 76.37 -13.93 54.98
N ARG A 9 75.60 -14.03 53.87
CA ARG A 9 75.20 -15.20 53.01
C ARG A 9 73.87 -15.83 53.50
N SER A 10 72.84 -16.18 52.71
CA SER A 10 72.67 -16.42 51.27
C SER A 10 71.19 -16.36 50.79
N CYS A 11 71.03 -16.38 49.47
CA CYS A 11 69.87 -16.80 48.65
C CYS A 11 68.82 -15.76 48.20
N LEU A 12 69.13 -15.17 47.02
CA LEU A 12 68.33 -15.05 45.79
C LEU A 12 66.83 -14.72 45.94
N ALA A 13 66.43 -13.47 45.64
CA ALA A 13 65.96 -12.99 44.32
C ALA A 13 64.50 -13.40 44.03
N ARG A 14 63.57 -12.57 43.57
CA ARG A 14 63.60 -11.22 42.99
C ARG A 14 62.16 -10.66 43.07
N ARG A 15 62.10 -9.34 43.27
CA ARG A 15 60.97 -8.37 43.28
C ARG A 15 60.08 -8.38 42.02
N PRO A 16 59.02 -7.51 41.91
CA PRO A 16 58.28 -6.76 42.95
C PRO A 16 56.74 -6.76 42.80
N HIS A 17 56.11 -6.50 43.95
CA HIS A 17 54.92 -5.66 44.21
C HIS A 17 54.04 -5.19 43.06
N GLY A 18 52.79 -5.69 43.11
CA GLY A 18 51.63 -5.01 42.57
C GLY A 18 50.97 -4.05 43.57
N ALA A 19 49.79 -3.63 43.11
CA ALA A 19 48.72 -2.92 43.81
C ALA A 19 48.85 -1.39 43.92
N GLY A 20 48.42 -0.72 42.84
CA GLY A 20 47.87 0.64 42.86
C GLY A 20 46.59 0.67 42.03
N HIS A 21 45.44 0.78 42.70
CA HIS A 21 44.11 0.84 42.11
C HIS A 21 43.98 1.97 41.07
N ARG A 22 43.53 1.62 39.86
CA ARG A 22 42.88 2.56 38.92
C ARG A 22 41.51 2.02 38.55
N ARG A 23 40.48 2.86 38.72
CA ARG A 23 39.13 2.66 38.16
C ARG A 23 39.23 2.65 36.62
N PRO A 24 38.57 1.71 35.91
CA PRO A 24 38.29 1.88 34.50
C PRO A 24 36.89 2.45 34.31
N THR A 25 36.83 3.63 33.71
CA THR A 25 35.73 4.07 32.86
C THR A 25 35.64 3.15 31.65
N GLY A 26 34.47 2.61 31.30
CA GLY A 26 34.34 1.79 30.10
C GLY A 26 32.90 1.44 29.72
N GLY A 27 32.53 1.85 28.49
CA GLY A 27 31.65 1.08 27.62
C GLY A 27 30.21 1.59 27.47
N SER A 28 29.95 2.40 26.46
CA SER A 28 28.61 2.48 25.85
C SER A 28 28.16 1.08 25.40
N PRO A 29 26.87 0.72 25.48
CA PRO A 29 26.39 -0.58 25.03
C PRO A 29 26.58 -0.68 23.52
N ARG A 30 27.41 -1.61 23.06
CA ARG A 30 27.46 -2.01 21.65
C ARG A 30 26.13 -2.68 21.32
N SER A 31 25.39 -2.10 20.38
CA SER A 31 24.27 -2.79 19.71
C SER A 31 24.77 -4.15 19.19
N PRO A 32 23.98 -5.23 19.33
CA PRO A 32 24.40 -6.53 18.87
C PRO A 32 24.55 -6.51 17.33
N PRO A 33 25.51 -7.25 16.76
CA PRO A 33 25.65 -7.35 15.33
C PRO A 33 24.39 -7.98 14.75
N ARG A 34 23.79 -7.33 13.74
CA ARG A 34 22.73 -7.95 12.93
C ARG A 34 23.34 -9.16 12.24
N VAL A 35 22.94 -10.35 12.68
CA VAL A 35 23.23 -11.59 11.96
C VAL A 35 22.49 -11.49 10.63
N SER A 36 23.24 -11.27 9.55
CA SER A 36 22.73 -11.42 8.19
C SER A 36 22.47 -12.91 7.98
N ALA A 37 21.26 -13.35 8.32
CA ALA A 37 20.82 -14.67 7.92
C ALA A 37 20.76 -14.67 6.39
N ALA A 38 21.41 -15.65 5.76
CA ALA A 38 21.38 -15.83 4.32
C ALA A 38 19.91 -15.80 3.85
N ARG A 39 19.56 -14.74 3.09
CA ARG A 39 18.23 -14.53 2.53
C ARG A 39 18.02 -15.56 1.43
N THR A 40 17.38 -16.67 1.76
CA THR A 40 16.89 -17.61 0.75
C THR A 40 15.75 -16.95 0.00
N ARG A 41 15.96 -16.60 -1.28
CA ARG A 41 14.85 -16.37 -2.23
C ARG A 41 14.06 -17.67 -2.31
N GLY A 42 13.03 -17.81 -1.48
CA GLY A 42 11.99 -18.79 -1.76
C GLY A 42 11.35 -18.39 -3.07
N VAL A 43 11.41 -19.24 -4.09
CA VAL A 43 10.49 -19.14 -5.22
C VAL A 43 9.11 -19.45 -4.64
N THR A 44 8.39 -18.42 -4.24
CA THR A 44 7.06 -18.56 -3.64
C THR A 44 6.06 -18.63 -4.77
N GLY A 45 5.63 -19.84 -5.12
CA GLY A 45 4.52 -20.01 -6.05
C GLY A 45 3.23 -19.35 -5.55
N PRO A 46 2.18 -19.31 -6.39
CA PRO A 46 0.90 -18.70 -6.04
C PRO A 46 0.39 -19.22 -4.68
N THR A 47 0.10 -18.31 -3.75
CA THR A 47 -0.26 -18.64 -2.36
C THR A 47 -1.74 -18.32 -2.11
N PRO A 48 -2.60 -19.31 -1.83
CA PRO A 48 -4.01 -19.08 -1.55
C PRO A 48 -4.23 -18.26 -0.26
N VAL A 49 -5.11 -17.25 -0.32
CA VAL A 49 -5.66 -16.58 0.85
C VAL A 49 -7.05 -17.14 1.11
N ARG A 50 -7.25 -17.76 2.28
CA ARG A 50 -8.47 -18.48 2.62
C ARG A 50 -9.09 -17.97 3.91
N THR A 51 -10.38 -18.20 4.05
CA THR A 51 -11.07 -18.11 5.33
C THR A 51 -10.70 -19.29 6.23
N ALA A 52 -11.02 -19.20 7.52
CA ALA A 52 -10.79 -20.29 8.47
C ALA A 52 -11.57 -21.58 8.12
N ASP A 53 -12.72 -21.47 7.45
CA ASP A 53 -13.50 -22.61 6.93
C ASP A 53 -13.05 -23.06 5.53
N GLY A 54 -11.93 -22.53 5.01
CA GLY A 54 -11.27 -23.00 3.80
C GLY A 54 -11.77 -22.39 2.49
N ARG A 55 -12.76 -21.49 2.51
CA ARG A 55 -13.24 -20.78 1.31
C ARG A 55 -12.12 -19.91 0.74
N LEU A 56 -11.97 -19.92 -0.58
CA LEU A 56 -10.94 -19.15 -1.28
C LEU A 56 -11.39 -17.69 -1.42
N ALA A 57 -10.61 -16.76 -0.88
CA ALA A 57 -10.82 -15.33 -1.09
C ALA A 57 -10.02 -14.80 -2.29
N GLY A 58 -8.83 -15.38 -2.52
CA GLY A 58 -8.04 -15.14 -3.72
C GLY A 58 -6.71 -15.86 -3.70
N VAL A 59 -5.92 -15.70 -4.77
CA VAL A 59 -4.58 -16.28 -4.89
C VAL A 59 -3.54 -15.18 -5.01
N LEU A 60 -2.57 -15.18 -4.11
CA LEU A 60 -1.51 -14.19 -4.04
C LEU A 60 -0.34 -14.60 -4.93
N HIS A 61 0.00 -13.73 -5.88
CA HIS A 61 1.15 -13.87 -6.77
C HIS A 61 2.24 -12.92 -6.34
N ASP A 62 3.51 -13.27 -6.59
CA ASP A 62 4.65 -12.39 -6.31
C ASP A 62 4.83 -11.27 -7.35
N GLY A 63 4.37 -11.49 -8.59
CA GLY A 63 4.53 -10.60 -9.74
C GLY A 63 5.97 -10.47 -10.28
N GLY A 64 6.95 -11.16 -9.71
CA GLY A 64 8.38 -11.01 -9.99
C GLY A 64 8.81 -11.45 -11.39
N GLY A 65 8.00 -12.24 -12.09
CA GLY A 65 8.24 -12.67 -13.47
C GLY A 65 7.80 -11.68 -14.55
N ALA A 66 7.17 -10.56 -14.19
CA ALA A 66 6.67 -9.57 -15.14
C ALA A 66 7.78 -8.66 -15.70
N PRO A 67 7.57 -8.04 -16.89
CA PRO A 67 8.45 -7.00 -17.42
C PRO A 67 8.66 -5.85 -16.44
N ALA A 68 9.85 -5.23 -16.47
CA ALA A 68 10.20 -4.14 -15.56
C ALA A 68 9.26 -2.94 -15.74
N GLU A 69 8.83 -2.66 -16.97
CA GLU A 69 7.89 -1.60 -17.32
C GLU A 69 6.53 -1.79 -16.62
N HIS A 70 6.20 -2.99 -16.14
CA HIS A 70 4.94 -3.22 -15.44
C HIS A 70 5.04 -3.02 -13.92
N SER A 71 6.23 -2.64 -13.43
CA SER A 71 6.55 -2.50 -12.01
C SER A 71 6.17 -3.75 -11.19
N PRO A 72 6.94 -4.86 -11.33
CA PRO A 72 6.71 -6.14 -10.64
C PRO A 72 6.41 -5.98 -9.15
N ARG A 73 5.30 -6.55 -8.68
CA ARG A 73 4.82 -6.43 -7.30
C ARG A 73 3.82 -7.54 -6.95
N PRO A 74 3.63 -7.89 -5.67
CA PRO A 74 2.62 -8.87 -5.28
C PRO A 74 1.19 -8.37 -5.49
N PHE A 75 0.31 -9.26 -5.94
CA PHE A 75 -1.12 -8.99 -6.17
C PHE A 75 -1.98 -10.24 -5.96
N LEU A 76 -3.25 -10.05 -5.60
CA LEU A 76 -4.25 -11.11 -5.51
C LEU A 76 -5.04 -11.21 -6.82
N HIS A 77 -5.04 -12.38 -7.44
CA HIS A 77 -5.88 -12.71 -8.59
C HIS A 77 -6.02 -14.25 -8.74
N PRO A 78 -7.23 -14.80 -8.96
CA PRO A 78 -8.52 -14.12 -8.90
C PRO A 78 -8.83 -13.63 -7.48
N VAL A 79 -9.68 -12.61 -7.38
CA VAL A 79 -10.41 -12.26 -6.15
C VAL A 79 -11.81 -12.85 -6.27
N SER A 80 -12.21 -13.65 -5.28
CA SER A 80 -13.37 -14.54 -5.39
C SER A 80 -14.54 -14.12 -4.49
N THR A 81 -15.76 -14.15 -5.04
CA THR A 81 -17.01 -14.08 -4.27
C THR A 81 -17.22 -15.34 -3.44
N PRO A 82 -18.14 -15.33 -2.45
CA PRO A 82 -18.47 -16.52 -1.67
C PRO A 82 -18.84 -17.76 -2.48
N THR A 83 -19.53 -17.62 -3.63
CA THR A 83 -19.83 -18.76 -4.52
C THR A 83 -18.72 -19.09 -5.53
N GLY A 84 -17.60 -18.36 -5.51
CA GLY A 84 -16.43 -18.63 -6.35
C GLY A 84 -16.35 -17.85 -7.66
N GLY A 85 -17.22 -16.86 -7.88
CA GLY A 85 -17.13 -15.94 -9.02
C GLY A 85 -15.93 -14.99 -8.90
N THR A 86 -15.33 -14.60 -10.02
CA THR A 86 -14.16 -13.70 -10.04
C THR A 86 -14.58 -12.25 -10.25
N VAL A 87 -14.13 -11.33 -9.38
CA VAL A 87 -14.40 -9.89 -9.51
C VAL A 87 -13.24 -9.07 -10.05
N SER A 88 -12.04 -9.64 -10.11
CA SER A 88 -10.80 -8.96 -10.51
C SER A 88 -10.38 -9.34 -11.93
N ASP A 89 -9.78 -8.40 -12.67
CA ASP A 89 -9.05 -8.67 -13.91
C ASP A 89 -7.53 -8.63 -13.69
N CYS A 90 -6.74 -9.16 -14.62
CA CYS A 90 -5.29 -9.17 -14.53
C CYS A 90 -4.62 -9.13 -15.91
N GLY A 91 -3.79 -8.11 -16.14
CA GLY A 91 -3.01 -7.93 -17.36
C GLY A 91 -3.86 -7.72 -18.62
N PRO A 92 -4.89 -6.85 -18.60
CA PRO A 92 -5.69 -6.57 -19.79
C PRO A 92 -4.82 -5.95 -20.90
N ALA A 93 -5.16 -6.21 -22.17
CA ALA A 93 -4.31 -5.87 -23.31
C ALA A 93 -4.00 -4.37 -23.46
N ASP A 94 -4.91 -3.49 -23.01
CA ASP A 94 -4.77 -2.03 -23.04
C ASP A 94 -3.91 -1.49 -21.88
N HIS A 95 -3.85 -2.22 -20.76
CA HIS A 95 -3.10 -1.85 -19.56
C HIS A 95 -2.45 -3.10 -18.92
N PRO A 96 -1.42 -3.69 -19.55
CA PRO A 96 -0.87 -4.99 -19.13
C PRO A 96 -0.21 -4.98 -17.74
N TRP A 97 0.02 -3.80 -17.15
CA TRP A 97 0.53 -3.60 -15.79
C TRP A 97 -0.55 -3.52 -14.70
N HIS A 98 -1.84 -3.60 -15.06
CA HIS A 98 -2.94 -3.63 -14.08
C HIS A 98 -3.21 -5.08 -13.62
N TRP A 99 -2.91 -5.38 -12.36
CA TRP A 99 -3.03 -6.73 -11.81
C TRP A 99 -3.89 -6.76 -10.57
N GLY A 100 -5.07 -7.39 -10.69
CA GLY A 100 -5.91 -7.82 -9.58
C GLY A 100 -6.07 -6.79 -8.46
N LEU A 101 -5.97 -7.29 -7.22
CA LEU A 101 -5.96 -6.48 -6.00
C LEU A 101 -4.53 -6.35 -5.45
N GLY A 102 -4.07 -5.14 -5.16
CA GLY A 102 -2.74 -4.94 -4.60
C GLY A 102 -2.48 -3.51 -4.13
N ILE A 103 -1.23 -3.25 -3.74
CA ILE A 103 -0.75 -1.92 -3.38
C ILE A 103 0.15 -1.43 -4.51
N ALA A 104 -0.15 -0.28 -5.10
CA ALA A 104 0.57 0.29 -6.23
C ALA A 104 0.66 1.81 -6.07
N VAL A 105 1.85 2.39 -6.21
CA VAL A 105 2.06 3.84 -6.07
C VAL A 105 2.75 4.38 -7.31
N SER A 106 2.17 5.39 -7.93
CA SER A 106 2.57 5.90 -9.24
C SER A 106 3.74 6.88 -9.19
N ASN A 107 3.92 7.59 -8.08
CA ASN A 107 4.94 8.63 -7.95
C ASN A 107 5.54 8.63 -6.54
N VAL A 108 6.80 8.18 -6.39
CA VAL A 108 7.54 8.27 -5.12
C VAL A 108 8.84 9.02 -5.34
N ALA A 109 8.97 10.23 -4.80
CA ALA A 109 10.23 10.94 -4.81
C ALA A 109 11.21 10.26 -3.83
N VAL A 110 12.38 9.87 -4.34
CA VAL A 110 13.45 9.23 -3.57
C VAL A 110 14.74 10.00 -3.79
N ALA A 111 15.40 10.40 -2.71
CA ALA A 111 16.65 11.15 -2.80
C ALA A 111 17.70 10.37 -3.62
N GLY A 112 18.32 11.06 -4.59
CA GLY A 112 19.31 10.47 -5.49
C GLY A 112 18.75 9.84 -6.77
N GLN A 113 17.42 9.67 -6.88
CA GLN A 113 16.78 9.22 -8.11
C GLN A 113 16.48 10.39 -9.04
N ARG A 114 16.75 10.23 -10.35
CA ARG A 114 16.54 11.29 -11.35
C ARG A 114 15.06 11.62 -11.56
N TYR A 115 14.21 10.61 -11.50
CA TYR A 115 12.76 10.71 -11.64
C TYR A 115 12.12 10.09 -10.40
N PRO A 116 10.90 10.51 -10.02
CA PRO A 116 10.11 9.78 -9.03
C PRO A 116 9.97 8.31 -9.45
N VAL A 117 10.05 7.39 -8.50
CA VAL A 117 9.91 5.95 -8.75
C VAL A 117 8.44 5.64 -9.04
N ASN A 118 8.20 4.94 -10.14
CA ASN A 118 6.87 4.46 -10.53
C ASN A 118 6.72 2.98 -10.14
N LEU A 119 5.87 2.70 -9.14
CA LEU A 119 5.49 1.35 -8.71
C LEU A 119 4.08 0.95 -9.18
N TRP A 120 3.47 1.75 -10.04
CA TRP A 120 2.18 1.46 -10.69
C TRP A 120 2.37 0.59 -11.94
N GLY A 121 3.45 0.86 -12.68
CA GLY A 121 3.70 0.29 -14.00
C GLY A 121 3.28 1.23 -15.12
N GLY A 122 3.69 0.89 -16.33
CA GLY A 122 3.47 1.67 -17.54
C GLY A 122 4.17 3.03 -17.55
N PRO A 123 3.72 3.92 -18.44
CA PRO A 123 4.23 5.28 -18.57
C PRO A 123 4.02 6.15 -17.33
N THR A 124 4.94 7.07 -17.09
CA THR A 124 4.85 8.07 -16.03
C THR A 124 4.25 9.37 -16.59
N TYR A 125 3.37 10.04 -15.85
CA TYR A 125 2.91 11.36 -16.24
C TYR A 125 4.01 12.41 -16.02
N SER A 126 4.28 13.20 -17.04
CA SER A 126 5.15 14.36 -16.98
C SER A 126 4.36 15.60 -17.40
N GLU A 127 4.38 16.62 -16.56
CA GLU A 127 3.76 17.91 -16.87
C GLU A 127 4.28 18.46 -18.21
N GLY A 128 3.35 18.95 -19.05
CA GLY A 128 3.65 19.44 -20.40
C GLY A 128 3.96 18.37 -21.46
N GLN A 129 4.19 17.11 -21.09
CA GLN A 129 4.49 16.02 -22.05
C GLN A 129 3.45 14.88 -22.04
N GLY A 130 2.58 14.83 -21.02
CA GLY A 130 1.60 13.76 -20.87
C GLY A 130 2.24 12.47 -20.36
N TYR A 131 1.73 11.32 -20.79
CA TYR A 131 2.27 10.01 -20.38
C TYR A 131 3.46 9.62 -21.26
N VAL A 132 4.62 9.43 -20.64
CA VAL A 132 5.87 9.06 -21.30
C VAL A 132 6.52 7.88 -20.58
N GLN A 133 7.04 6.93 -21.34
CA GLN A 133 7.77 5.79 -20.76
C GLN A 133 9.16 6.26 -20.30
N LEU A 134 9.31 6.49 -19.00
CA LEU A 134 10.57 6.86 -18.37
C LEU A 134 11.30 5.61 -17.85
N PRO A 135 12.62 5.66 -17.66
CA PRO A 135 13.38 4.58 -17.04
C PRO A 135 13.27 4.64 -15.49
N ASN A 136 12.04 4.67 -14.97
CA ASN A 136 11.77 4.88 -13.54
C ASN A 136 10.81 3.85 -12.92
N ASN A 137 10.42 2.81 -13.66
CA ASN A 137 9.62 1.72 -13.12
C ASN A 137 10.42 0.92 -12.08
N GLY A 138 9.97 1.00 -10.83
CA GLY A 138 10.52 0.25 -9.71
C GLY A 138 9.84 -1.10 -9.53
N SER A 139 10.09 -1.75 -8.39
CA SER A 139 9.43 -3.03 -8.03
C SER A 139 9.18 -3.15 -6.53
N GLN A 140 8.26 -4.03 -6.14
CA GLN A 140 8.11 -4.55 -4.78
C GLN A 140 8.52 -6.02 -4.80
N ARG A 141 9.58 -6.38 -4.06
CA ARG A 141 10.20 -7.70 -4.14
C ARG A 141 9.95 -8.50 -2.86
N GLY A 142 9.41 -9.71 -3.02
CA GLY A 142 9.24 -10.66 -1.93
C GLY A 142 10.58 -11.18 -1.38
N VAL A 143 10.77 -11.03 -0.07
CA VAL A 143 11.93 -11.58 0.66
C VAL A 143 11.52 -12.83 1.46
N ASP A 144 10.30 -12.86 1.98
CA ASP A 144 9.75 -13.98 2.77
C ASP A 144 8.22 -14.02 2.66
N VAL A 145 7.63 -15.21 2.61
CA VAL A 145 6.18 -15.44 2.59
C VAL A 145 5.83 -16.63 3.48
N GLY A 146 4.89 -16.45 4.41
CA GLY A 146 4.41 -17.54 5.26
C GLY A 146 3.19 -17.18 6.12
N GLY A 147 2.54 -18.18 6.70
CA GLY A 147 1.41 -18.01 7.62
C GLY A 147 0.22 -18.95 7.31
N ASP A 148 -0.61 -19.18 8.34
CA ASP A 148 -1.89 -19.90 8.31
C ASP A 148 -2.75 -19.38 9.48
N PRO A 149 -4.03 -18.95 9.30
CA PRO A 149 -4.83 -18.89 8.06
C PRO A 149 -4.62 -17.63 7.20
N GLY A 150 -3.65 -16.78 7.53
CA GLY A 150 -3.30 -15.58 6.76
C GLY A 150 -1.95 -15.67 6.06
N VAL A 151 -1.62 -14.71 5.20
CA VAL A 151 -0.32 -14.65 4.50
C VAL A 151 0.46 -13.44 4.96
N LEU A 152 1.64 -13.65 5.55
CA LEU A 152 2.61 -12.63 5.89
C LEU A 152 3.63 -12.51 4.76
N GLN A 153 3.99 -11.29 4.40
CA GLN A 153 5.02 -10.98 3.41
C GLN A 153 5.99 -9.96 4.00
N ARG A 154 7.28 -10.18 3.77
CA ARG A 154 8.32 -9.16 3.92
C ARG A 154 8.77 -8.71 2.55
N LEU A 155 8.62 -7.43 2.25
CA LEU A 155 8.82 -6.86 0.93
C LEU A 155 9.87 -5.74 0.99
N GLU A 156 10.64 -5.59 -0.09
CA GLU A 156 11.48 -4.41 -0.32
C GLU A 156 10.96 -3.66 -1.54
N TRP A 157 10.80 -2.34 -1.41
CA TRP A 157 10.45 -1.45 -2.50
C TRP A 157 11.73 -0.86 -3.08
N CYS A 158 11.84 -0.94 -4.40
CA CYS A 158 13.09 -0.68 -5.09
C CYS A 158 12.88 0.24 -6.29
N ALA A 159 13.82 1.14 -6.51
CA ALA A 159 13.88 1.98 -7.70
C ALA A 159 14.25 1.14 -8.94
N ALA A 160 14.19 1.76 -10.12
CA ALA A 160 14.48 1.10 -11.40
C ALA A 160 15.93 0.57 -11.50
N ASP A 161 16.87 1.23 -10.83
CA ASP A 161 18.27 0.78 -10.71
C ASP A 161 18.46 -0.39 -9.73
N GLY A 162 17.38 -0.84 -9.08
CA GLY A 162 17.36 -1.94 -8.12
C GLY A 162 17.72 -1.53 -6.69
N SER A 163 18.05 -0.26 -6.42
CA SER A 163 18.30 0.23 -5.06
C SER A 163 17.03 0.18 -4.22
N ALA A 164 17.12 -0.40 -3.02
CA ALA A 164 16.01 -0.46 -2.07
C ALA A 164 15.90 0.88 -1.31
N PHE A 165 14.66 1.33 -1.06
CA PHE A 165 14.41 2.58 -0.34
C PHE A 165 13.33 2.47 0.75
N LEU A 166 12.56 1.39 0.77
CA LEU A 166 11.52 1.14 1.78
C LEU A 166 11.36 -0.36 2.02
N ASP A 167 11.24 -0.72 3.30
CA ASP A 167 10.88 -2.07 3.73
C ASP A 167 9.38 -2.11 4.08
N GLU A 168 8.71 -3.19 3.73
CA GLU A 168 7.29 -3.41 4.04
C GLU A 168 7.04 -4.76 4.71
N ASP A 169 6.34 -4.73 5.85
CA ASP A 169 5.73 -5.92 6.46
C ASP A 169 4.23 -5.92 6.13
N ARG A 170 3.78 -6.86 5.31
CA ARG A 170 2.38 -6.97 4.85
C ARG A 170 1.72 -8.23 5.41
N LYS A 171 0.48 -8.12 5.86
CA LYS A 171 -0.35 -9.24 6.30
C LYS A 171 -1.69 -9.25 5.56
N TRP A 172 -1.99 -10.36 4.91
CA TRP A 172 -3.31 -10.68 4.35
C TRP A 172 -4.07 -11.61 5.28
N GLY A 173 -5.38 -11.47 5.30
CA GLY A 173 -6.29 -12.43 5.93
C GLY A 173 -7.67 -12.37 5.28
N ALA A 174 -8.44 -13.45 5.40
CA ALA A 174 -9.80 -13.49 4.91
C ALA A 174 -10.78 -14.10 5.90
N ARG A 175 -12.04 -13.70 5.80
CA ARG A 175 -13.18 -14.29 6.53
C ARG A 175 -14.48 -14.03 5.78
N THR A 176 -15.51 -14.79 6.10
CA THR A 176 -16.88 -14.48 5.67
C THR A 176 -17.57 -13.58 6.69
N VAL A 177 -18.39 -12.65 6.19
CA VAL A 177 -19.26 -11.77 6.99
C VAL A 177 -20.66 -11.83 6.39
N HIS A 178 -21.69 -11.79 7.25
CA HIS A 178 -23.08 -11.81 6.82
C HIS A 178 -23.71 -10.43 7.01
N ALA A 179 -24.18 -9.83 5.91
CA ALA A 179 -24.77 -8.50 5.85
C ALA A 179 -25.79 -8.44 4.70
N GLY A 180 -27.02 -8.89 4.97
CA GLY A 180 -28.07 -9.13 3.96
C GLY A 180 -27.81 -10.33 3.04
N ALA A 181 -26.54 -10.62 2.77
CA ALA A 181 -26.01 -11.79 2.07
C ALA A 181 -24.64 -12.15 2.66
N ASP A 182 -24.04 -13.24 2.19
CA ASP A 182 -22.64 -13.57 2.49
C ASP A 182 -21.71 -12.63 1.71
N TRP A 183 -20.69 -12.13 2.41
CA TRP A 183 -19.58 -11.35 1.85
C TRP A 183 -18.26 -12.05 2.19
N MET A 184 -17.39 -12.16 1.20
CA MET A 184 -16.00 -12.53 1.40
C MET A 184 -15.20 -11.26 1.71
N LEU A 185 -14.69 -11.15 2.93
CA LEU A 185 -13.83 -10.04 3.36
C LEU A 185 -12.38 -10.46 3.29
N THR A 186 -11.59 -9.74 2.50
CA THR A 186 -10.13 -9.78 2.47
C THR A 186 -9.57 -8.53 3.15
N SER A 187 -8.81 -8.72 4.23
CA SER A 187 -8.13 -7.64 4.94
C SER A 187 -6.65 -7.62 4.60
N VAL A 188 -6.08 -6.43 4.48
CA VAL A 188 -4.63 -6.21 4.38
C VAL A 188 -4.20 -5.20 5.43
N ARG A 189 -3.13 -5.52 6.16
CA ARG A 189 -2.37 -4.56 6.97
C ARG A 189 -0.97 -4.47 6.40
N SER A 190 -0.42 -3.26 6.34
CA SER A 190 0.86 -3.02 5.71
C SER A 190 1.63 -1.93 6.45
N ARG A 191 2.80 -2.28 6.97
CA ARG A 191 3.70 -1.34 7.65
C ARG A 191 4.85 -1.01 6.72
N TRP A 192 5.01 0.26 6.37
CA TRP A 192 6.08 0.76 5.52
C TRP A 192 7.13 1.46 6.36
N VAL A 193 8.40 1.15 6.19
CA VAL A 193 9.52 1.79 6.89
C VAL A 193 10.48 2.38 5.86
N ASN A 194 10.73 3.69 5.94
CA ASN A 194 11.71 4.33 5.07
C ASN A 194 13.13 3.91 5.47
N THR A 195 13.83 3.22 4.56
CA THR A 195 15.20 2.75 4.76
C THR A 195 16.23 3.58 4.01
N SER A 196 15.79 4.58 3.25
CA SER A 196 16.68 5.53 2.57
C SER A 196 17.24 6.59 3.52
N ALA A 197 18.27 7.31 3.07
CA ALA A 197 18.89 8.39 3.84
C ALA A 197 18.09 9.70 3.84
N GLY A 198 17.12 9.85 2.93
CA GLY A 198 16.31 11.06 2.74
C GLY A 198 14.84 10.82 3.03
N ALA A 199 14.05 11.90 3.08
CA ALA A 199 12.60 11.78 3.12
C ALA A 199 12.07 11.21 1.79
N LEU A 200 11.04 10.37 1.88
CA LEU A 200 10.26 9.92 0.73
C LEU A 200 9.02 10.80 0.60
N ALA A 201 8.65 11.18 -0.63
CA ALA A 201 7.38 11.84 -0.89
C ALA A 201 6.50 10.97 -1.80
N PHE A 202 5.37 10.52 -1.27
CA PHE A 202 4.40 9.69 -1.98
C PHE A 202 3.33 10.57 -2.58
N GLY A 203 3.20 10.53 -3.91
CA GLY A 203 2.26 11.33 -4.68
C GLY A 203 1.49 10.49 -5.70
N SER A 204 0.87 11.19 -6.65
CA SER A 204 0.13 10.66 -7.78
C SER A 204 0.33 11.55 -9.02
N PRO A 205 -0.15 11.17 -10.21
CA PRO A 205 -0.19 12.09 -11.34
C PRO A 205 -0.91 13.39 -11.01
N THR A 206 -1.91 13.40 -10.13
CA THR A 206 -2.59 14.63 -9.70
C THR A 206 -1.67 15.56 -8.92
N THR A 207 -0.89 15.05 -7.98
CA THR A 207 0.13 15.88 -7.32
C THR A 207 1.27 16.29 -8.26
N ALA A 208 1.42 15.60 -9.41
CA ALA A 208 2.35 15.94 -10.48
C ALA A 208 1.73 16.81 -11.60
N GLY A 209 0.53 17.37 -11.40
CA GLY A 209 -0.11 18.33 -12.32
C GLY A 209 -1.22 17.77 -13.22
N ARG A 210 -1.52 16.47 -13.16
CA ARG A 210 -2.62 15.86 -13.93
C ARG A 210 -3.93 15.85 -13.16
N ALA A 211 -4.83 16.77 -13.48
CA ALA A 211 -6.17 16.80 -12.89
C ALA A 211 -6.88 15.42 -12.97
N ASN A 212 -7.55 15.03 -11.88
CA ASN A 212 -8.39 13.83 -11.77
C ASN A 212 -7.71 12.50 -12.14
N ALA A 213 -6.42 12.37 -11.82
CA ALA A 213 -5.61 11.18 -12.03
C ALA A 213 -4.86 10.78 -10.76
N GLY A 214 -5.54 10.87 -9.62
CA GLY A 214 -4.94 10.70 -8.30
C GLY A 214 -4.71 9.23 -7.90
N TYR A 215 -4.50 8.32 -8.85
CA TYR A 215 -4.32 6.91 -8.53
C TYR A 215 -2.99 6.63 -7.82
N GLY A 216 -3.06 5.79 -6.78
CA GLY A 216 -1.91 5.38 -5.98
C GLY A 216 -2.36 5.03 -4.56
N GLY A 217 -2.10 3.79 -4.12
CA GLY A 217 -2.59 3.26 -2.85
C GLY A 217 -3.03 1.81 -2.98
N PHE A 218 -4.16 1.47 -2.36
CA PHE A 218 -4.76 0.13 -2.45
C PHE A 218 -5.71 0.08 -3.65
N PHE A 219 -5.38 -0.75 -4.63
CA PHE A 219 -5.96 -0.75 -5.97
C PHE A 219 -6.54 -2.11 -6.33
N LEU A 220 -7.72 -2.10 -6.92
CA LEU A 220 -8.35 -3.23 -7.57
C LEU A 220 -8.61 -2.91 -9.03
N ARG A 221 -8.02 -3.70 -9.93
CA ARG A 221 -8.51 -3.82 -11.30
C ARG A 221 -9.71 -4.76 -11.30
N LEU A 222 -10.88 -4.26 -11.69
CA LEU A 222 -12.12 -5.03 -11.74
C LEU A 222 -12.24 -5.78 -13.06
N ALA A 223 -12.93 -6.93 -13.01
CA ALA A 223 -13.33 -7.71 -14.19
C ALA A 223 -14.21 -6.88 -15.14
N SER A 224 -14.20 -7.21 -16.42
CA SER A 224 -15.04 -6.56 -17.43
C SER A 224 -16.54 -6.65 -17.15
N SER A 225 -16.99 -7.59 -16.31
CA SER A 225 -18.37 -7.66 -15.81
C SER A 225 -18.78 -6.46 -14.93
N PHE A 226 -17.83 -5.60 -14.55
CA PHE A 226 -18.08 -4.34 -13.85
C PHE A 226 -18.11 -3.12 -14.78
N ASP A 227 -18.01 -3.32 -16.11
CA ASP A 227 -18.17 -2.22 -17.06
C ASP A 227 -19.56 -1.60 -16.93
N GLY A 228 -19.61 -0.30 -16.65
CA GLY A 228 -20.84 0.44 -16.35
C GLY A 228 -21.47 0.11 -15.00
N ALA A 229 -20.73 -0.47 -14.05
CA ALA A 229 -21.25 -0.77 -12.71
C ALA A 229 -21.61 0.51 -11.92
N ASP A 230 -22.66 0.44 -11.12
CA ASP A 230 -23.06 1.58 -10.28
C ASP A 230 -22.07 1.77 -9.14
N ILE A 231 -21.65 3.01 -8.94
CA ILE A 231 -20.82 3.41 -7.81
C ILE A 231 -21.72 3.69 -6.62
N VAL A 232 -21.42 3.08 -5.48
CA VAL A 232 -22.14 3.25 -4.21
C VAL A 232 -21.16 3.72 -3.16
N ALA A 233 -21.52 4.73 -2.39
CA ALA A 233 -20.62 5.27 -1.38
C ALA A 233 -21.28 5.51 -0.03
N GLY A 234 -20.44 5.51 1.00
CA GLY A 234 -20.81 5.91 2.34
C GLY A 234 -21.02 7.41 2.47
N ALA A 235 -21.33 7.84 3.69
CA ALA A 235 -21.38 9.25 4.03
C ALA A 235 -20.05 9.94 3.70
N ALA A 236 -20.14 11.21 3.28
CA ALA A 236 -18.98 12.07 3.12
C ALA A 236 -18.27 12.25 4.47
N ALA A 237 -16.95 12.35 4.44
CA ALA A 237 -16.24 13.00 5.52
C ALA A 237 -16.79 14.45 5.64
N GLY A 238 -16.96 14.95 6.88
CA GLY A 238 -17.69 16.19 7.17
C GLY A 238 -17.23 17.46 6.41
N PRO A 239 -17.95 18.58 6.57
CA PRO A 239 -17.94 19.75 5.67
C PRO A 239 -16.62 20.55 5.58
N ASP A 240 -15.54 20.14 6.24
CA ASP A 240 -14.25 20.82 6.24
C ASP A 240 -13.29 20.31 5.15
N ASP A 241 -13.78 19.68 4.07
CA ASP A 241 -12.94 19.16 2.98
C ASP A 241 -12.59 20.28 1.97
N PRO A 242 -11.32 20.75 1.89
CA PRO A 242 -10.91 21.77 0.91
C PRO A 242 -10.81 21.21 -0.53
N GLY A 243 -11.09 19.92 -0.74
CA GLY A 243 -10.86 19.20 -1.99
C GLY A 243 -12.00 19.20 -3.00
N HIS A 244 -13.18 19.77 -2.69
CA HIS A 244 -14.23 19.96 -3.71
C HIS A 244 -13.88 21.19 -4.57
N VAL A 245 -12.95 21.01 -5.49
CA VAL A 245 -12.81 21.92 -6.63
C VAL A 245 -13.66 21.31 -7.74
N PRO A 246 -14.79 21.92 -8.13
CA PRO A 246 -15.49 21.50 -9.34
C PRO A 246 -14.48 21.55 -10.48
N ALA A 247 -14.48 20.53 -11.35
CA ALA A 247 -13.66 20.58 -12.56
C ALA A 247 -14.01 21.88 -13.29
N SER A 248 -13.06 22.82 -13.36
CA SER A 248 -13.27 24.05 -14.10
C SER A 248 -13.48 23.68 -15.56
N SER A 249 -14.69 23.92 -16.06
CA SER A 249 -15.04 23.86 -17.47
C SER A 249 -13.99 24.67 -18.25
N GLY A 250 -13.33 24.04 -19.23
CA GLY A 250 -12.46 24.77 -20.15
C GLY A 250 -13.25 25.88 -20.87
N PRO A 251 -12.59 26.93 -21.41
CA PRO A 251 -13.27 28.16 -21.82
C PRO A 251 -14.19 28.06 -23.06
N ASP A 252 -14.46 26.88 -23.62
CA ASP A 252 -15.13 26.74 -24.93
C ASP A 252 -16.33 25.76 -24.91
N ASP A 253 -17.33 25.96 -24.05
CA ASP A 253 -18.62 25.26 -24.21
C ASP A 253 -19.82 26.18 -23.88
N PRO A 254 -20.48 26.77 -24.90
CA PRO A 254 -21.66 27.59 -24.68
C PRO A 254 -22.91 26.69 -24.64
N GLY A 255 -23.31 26.31 -23.42
CA GLY A 255 -24.71 25.98 -23.14
C GLY A 255 -24.94 24.67 -22.43
N LEU A 256 -24.89 24.68 -21.10
CA LEU A 256 -25.69 23.77 -20.29
C LEU A 256 -26.28 24.54 -19.09
N ALA A 257 -27.59 24.46 -18.94
CA ALA A 257 -28.34 25.06 -17.84
C ALA A 257 -27.96 24.43 -16.48
N PRO A 258 -28.12 25.13 -15.34
CA PRO A 258 -27.66 24.67 -14.05
C PRO A 258 -28.54 23.52 -13.53
N GLY A 259 -28.06 22.29 -13.69
CA GLY A 259 -28.63 21.10 -13.05
C GLY A 259 -28.00 20.86 -11.68
N SER A 260 -28.73 21.21 -10.62
CA SER A 260 -28.75 20.50 -9.34
C SER A 260 -27.39 20.11 -8.73
N THR A 261 -26.70 21.06 -8.11
CA THR A 261 -25.63 20.80 -7.12
C THR A 261 -26.23 20.26 -5.83
N GLY A 262 -26.45 18.96 -5.78
CA GLY A 262 -26.76 18.24 -4.55
C GLY A 262 -25.55 17.46 -4.10
N ALA A 263 -24.64 18.08 -3.35
CA ALA A 263 -23.63 17.35 -2.58
C ALA A 263 -24.37 16.51 -1.52
N GLY A 264 -24.82 15.32 -1.92
CA GLY A 264 -25.52 14.39 -1.07
C GLY A 264 -24.61 13.95 0.07
N SER A 265 -24.86 14.49 1.26
CA SER A 265 -24.26 14.02 2.53
C SER A 265 -24.68 12.58 2.88
N GLY A 266 -25.65 12.02 2.15
CA GLY A 266 -26.20 10.68 2.35
C GLY A 266 -25.41 9.56 1.69
N ILE A 267 -25.71 8.34 2.12
CA ILE A 267 -25.32 7.08 1.46
C ILE A 267 -26.16 6.92 0.20
N GLY A 268 -25.55 6.45 -0.89
CA GLY A 268 -26.28 6.15 -2.12
C GLY A 268 -25.41 6.01 -3.36
N SER A 269 -26.06 5.88 -4.51
CA SER A 269 -25.38 5.87 -5.80
C SER A 269 -24.75 7.23 -6.11
N LEU A 270 -23.55 7.23 -6.69
CA LEU A 270 -22.81 8.42 -7.12
C LEU A 270 -22.44 8.33 -8.60
N SER A 271 -22.28 9.48 -9.24
CA SER A 271 -21.60 9.54 -10.54
C SER A 271 -20.10 9.25 -10.38
N GLU A 272 -19.43 8.88 -11.46
CA GLU A 272 -17.97 8.73 -11.46
C GLU A 272 -17.26 10.05 -11.14
N GLU A 273 -17.79 11.16 -11.65
CA GLU A 273 -17.28 12.51 -11.40
C GLU A 273 -17.36 12.88 -9.91
N ASP A 274 -18.50 12.65 -9.27
CA ASP A 274 -18.70 12.94 -7.84
C ASP A 274 -17.91 11.99 -6.93
N ALA A 275 -17.61 10.79 -7.41
CA ALA A 275 -16.83 9.81 -6.67
C ALA A 275 -15.32 10.11 -6.76
N MET A 276 -14.85 10.59 -7.91
CA MET A 276 -13.44 10.91 -8.17
C MET A 276 -12.90 11.98 -7.21
N GLY A 277 -11.85 11.65 -6.47
CA GLY A 277 -11.23 12.53 -5.48
C GLY A 277 -12.06 12.74 -4.20
N SER A 278 -13.29 12.24 -4.13
CA SER A 278 -14.14 12.41 -2.94
C SER A 278 -13.57 11.68 -1.73
N ARG A 279 -13.79 12.22 -0.52
CA ARG A 279 -13.48 11.55 0.74
C ARG A 279 -14.74 10.91 1.31
N ARG A 280 -14.98 9.65 0.96
CA ARG A 280 -16.08 8.83 1.51
C ARG A 280 -15.50 7.78 2.45
N SER A 281 -16.20 7.47 3.53
CA SER A 281 -15.75 6.46 4.51
C SER A 281 -15.53 5.07 3.92
N TRP A 282 -16.24 4.76 2.83
CA TRP A 282 -16.07 3.58 1.99
C TRP A 282 -16.65 3.86 0.61
N LEU A 283 -16.23 3.10 -0.40
CA LEU A 283 -16.77 3.15 -1.76
C LEU A 283 -16.84 1.73 -2.33
N GLY A 284 -17.86 1.48 -3.15
CA GLY A 284 -18.10 0.20 -3.77
C GLY A 284 -18.66 0.33 -5.18
N LEU A 285 -18.63 -0.78 -5.91
CA LEU A 285 -19.26 -0.94 -7.21
C LEU A 285 -20.19 -2.15 -7.17
N ARG A 286 -21.33 -2.06 -7.84
CA ARG A 286 -22.23 -3.21 -8.03
C ARG A 286 -22.56 -3.41 -9.50
N SER A 287 -22.32 -4.62 -9.97
CA SER A 287 -22.76 -5.09 -11.28
C SER A 287 -23.98 -6.02 -11.12
N PRO A 288 -24.57 -6.53 -12.21
CA PRO A 288 -25.59 -7.58 -12.13
C PRO A 288 -25.10 -8.87 -11.46
N THR A 289 -23.80 -9.19 -11.56
CA THR A 289 -23.25 -10.49 -11.17
C THR A 289 -22.49 -10.47 -9.85
N ALA A 290 -22.02 -9.31 -9.39
CA ALA A 290 -21.27 -9.19 -8.14
C ALA A 290 -21.27 -7.76 -7.58
N SER A 291 -20.95 -7.65 -6.30
CA SER A 291 -20.77 -6.38 -5.59
C SER A 291 -19.41 -6.36 -4.90
N VAL A 292 -18.73 -5.22 -4.95
CA VAL A 292 -17.40 -4.99 -4.38
C VAL A 292 -17.43 -3.74 -3.53
N LEU A 293 -16.84 -3.79 -2.34
CA LEU A 293 -16.76 -2.70 -1.39
C LEU A 293 -15.33 -2.60 -0.86
N MET A 294 -14.76 -1.40 -0.85
CA MET A 294 -13.47 -1.13 -0.23
C MET A 294 -13.64 -0.19 0.97
N VAL A 295 -12.99 -0.55 2.09
CA VAL A 295 -13.06 0.18 3.36
C VAL A 295 -11.65 0.42 3.88
N PRO A 296 -11.13 1.66 3.81
CA PRO A 296 -9.88 2.05 4.46
C PRO A 296 -10.03 2.07 5.97
N ALA A 297 -8.98 1.73 6.71
CA ALA A 297 -8.98 1.88 8.16
C ALA A 297 -9.00 3.37 8.55
N PRO A 298 -9.81 3.80 9.54
CA PRO A 298 -9.90 5.22 9.95
C PRO A 298 -8.57 5.83 10.39
N GLY A 299 -7.64 5.02 10.89
CA GLY A 299 -6.32 5.44 11.36
C GLY A 299 -5.24 5.50 10.29
N ASN A 300 -5.58 5.33 9.01
CA ASN A 300 -4.61 5.42 7.93
C ASN A 300 -3.95 6.82 7.89
N PRO A 301 -2.64 6.90 7.56
CA PRO A 301 -1.94 8.16 7.36
C PRO A 301 -2.65 9.07 6.35
N GLY A 302 -2.63 10.37 6.61
CA GLY A 302 -3.29 11.37 5.75
C GLY A 302 -4.81 11.49 5.94
N GLY A 303 -5.39 10.75 6.90
CA GLY A 303 -6.82 10.82 7.23
C GLY A 303 -7.70 10.02 6.25
N PRO A 304 -9.00 10.37 6.11
CA PRO A 304 -9.92 9.66 5.21
C PRO A 304 -9.39 9.61 3.78
N SER A 305 -9.20 8.41 3.22
CA SER A 305 -8.62 8.26 1.89
C SER A 305 -9.56 8.80 0.80
N PRO A 306 -9.07 9.68 -0.11
CA PRO A 306 -9.78 9.99 -1.34
C PRO A 306 -9.95 8.75 -2.22
N TRP A 307 -10.89 8.81 -3.16
CA TRP A 307 -11.17 7.71 -4.09
C TRP A 307 -10.69 8.01 -5.50
N PHE A 308 -10.05 7.04 -6.14
CA PHE A 308 -9.89 7.01 -7.59
C PHE A 308 -10.68 5.81 -8.13
N VAL A 309 -11.68 6.07 -8.95
CA VAL A 309 -12.60 5.05 -9.44
C VAL A 309 -12.90 5.25 -10.91
N ARG A 310 -13.03 4.15 -11.64
CA ARG A 310 -13.66 4.14 -12.97
C ARG A 310 -14.64 2.99 -13.04
N SER A 311 -15.81 3.27 -13.58
CA SER A 311 -16.87 2.30 -13.81
C SER A 311 -16.95 1.89 -15.29
N ALA A 312 -16.64 2.80 -16.22
CA ALA A 312 -16.76 2.56 -17.67
C ALA A 312 -15.40 2.44 -18.37
N GLY A 313 -15.30 1.52 -19.33
CA GLY A 313 -14.16 1.23 -20.20
C GLY A 313 -12.99 0.55 -19.50
N THR A 314 -12.64 1.01 -18.29
CA THR A 314 -11.49 0.50 -17.53
C THR A 314 -11.87 0.33 -16.06
N PRO A 315 -12.77 -0.61 -15.70
CA PRO A 315 -13.30 -0.72 -14.35
C PRO A 315 -12.20 -0.89 -13.30
N MET A 316 -12.15 0.02 -12.33
CA MET A 316 -11.18 -0.03 -11.24
C MET A 316 -11.61 0.76 -10.02
N LEU A 317 -11.11 0.35 -8.86
CA LEU A 317 -11.38 0.98 -7.58
C LEU A 317 -10.08 1.14 -6.80
N CYS A 318 -9.79 2.35 -6.33
CA CYS A 318 -8.58 2.63 -5.55
C CYS A 318 -8.88 3.53 -4.36
N ALA A 319 -8.52 3.07 -3.16
CA ALA A 319 -8.35 3.94 -2.00
C ALA A 319 -7.00 4.67 -2.16
N ALA A 320 -7.08 5.96 -2.45
CA ALA A 320 -6.01 6.75 -3.04
C ALA A 320 -5.52 7.88 -2.10
N PRO A 321 -4.76 7.57 -1.04
CA PRO A 321 -4.33 8.56 -0.04
C PRO A 321 -3.48 9.70 -0.62
N PHE A 322 -2.87 9.51 -1.79
CA PHE A 322 -2.00 10.48 -2.45
C PHE A 322 -2.70 11.27 -3.56
N PHE A 323 -4.03 11.27 -3.58
CA PHE A 323 -4.82 11.91 -4.65
C PHE A 323 -4.57 13.43 -4.68
N HIS A 324 -4.82 14.11 -3.57
CA HIS A 324 -4.80 15.59 -3.50
C HIS A 324 -3.48 16.17 -3.03
N SER A 325 -2.74 15.41 -2.23
CA SER A 325 -1.53 15.90 -1.55
C SER A 325 -0.51 14.78 -1.42
N GLU A 326 0.77 15.15 -1.43
CA GLU A 326 1.81 14.21 -1.10
C GLU A 326 1.80 13.86 0.39
N LEU A 327 2.14 12.61 0.71
CA LEU A 327 2.47 12.21 2.08
C LEU A 327 3.98 12.00 2.19
N HIS A 328 4.59 12.57 3.22
CA HIS A 328 6.03 12.52 3.41
C HIS A 328 6.42 11.56 4.54
N LEU A 329 7.45 10.75 4.31
CA LEU A 329 7.96 9.79 5.28
C LEU A 329 9.45 10.02 5.49
N GLY A 330 9.84 10.53 6.66
CA GLY A 330 11.24 10.78 7.01
C GLY A 330 12.07 9.50 7.18
N PRO A 331 13.41 9.60 7.17
CA PRO A 331 14.30 8.45 7.36
C PRO A 331 13.99 7.68 8.65
N GLY A 332 13.84 6.36 8.56
CA GLY A 332 13.53 5.48 9.69
C GLY A 332 12.12 5.61 10.26
N GLN A 333 11.29 6.52 9.74
CA GLN A 333 9.87 6.63 10.11
C GLN A 333 9.04 5.54 9.43
N ALA A 334 7.83 5.35 9.93
CA ALA A 334 6.91 4.35 9.40
C ALA A 334 5.49 4.88 9.16
N PHE A 335 4.84 4.30 8.16
CA PHE A 335 3.40 4.35 7.95
C PHE A 335 2.78 3.00 8.26
N ASP A 336 1.65 3.00 8.98
CA ASP A 336 0.85 1.81 9.24
C ASP A 336 -0.48 1.93 8.51
N TRP A 337 -0.71 1.04 7.55
CA TRP A 337 -1.91 1.02 6.71
C TRP A 337 -2.80 -0.17 7.02
N GLY A 338 -4.11 0.04 6.87
CA GLY A 338 -5.12 -1.01 6.86
C GLY A 338 -6.18 -0.76 5.80
N TRP A 339 -6.54 -1.81 5.06
CA TRP A 339 -7.67 -1.80 4.13
C TRP A 339 -8.43 -3.12 4.19
N SER A 340 -9.72 -3.07 3.90
CA SER A 340 -10.55 -4.24 3.65
C SER A 340 -11.19 -4.15 2.28
N LEU A 341 -11.25 -5.27 1.57
CA LEU A 341 -12.08 -5.49 0.40
C LEU A 341 -13.15 -6.51 0.77
N LEU A 342 -14.42 -6.20 0.51
CA LEU A 342 -15.55 -7.09 0.68
C LEU A 342 -16.15 -7.36 -0.68
N VAL A 343 -16.43 -8.61 -0.99
CA VAL A 343 -17.03 -9.03 -2.26
C VAL A 343 -18.20 -9.95 -2.02
N ALA A 344 -19.29 -9.76 -2.74
CA ALA A 344 -20.51 -10.55 -2.64
C ALA A 344 -21.02 -10.96 -4.02
N ASP A 345 -21.76 -12.06 -4.06
CA ASP A 345 -22.44 -12.54 -5.26
C ASP A 345 -23.67 -11.68 -5.57
N GLY A 346 -23.82 -11.30 -6.84
CA GLY A 346 -24.95 -10.54 -7.33
C GLY A 346 -24.96 -9.06 -6.93
N ARG A 347 -26.08 -8.42 -7.25
CA ARG A 347 -26.31 -6.98 -7.04
C ARG A 347 -26.85 -6.73 -5.63
N MET A 348 -26.02 -6.13 -4.77
CA MET A 348 -26.39 -5.84 -3.37
C MET A 348 -27.14 -4.52 -3.23
N SER A 349 -28.02 -4.45 -2.23
CA SER A 349 -28.75 -3.22 -1.84
C SER A 349 -27.82 -2.24 -1.12
N ASP A 350 -28.22 -0.97 -1.07
CA ASP A 350 -27.48 0.08 -0.35
C ASP A 350 -27.32 -0.26 1.13
N SER A 351 -28.38 -0.83 1.75
CA SER A 351 -28.35 -1.29 3.14
C SER A 351 -27.32 -2.41 3.35
N ALA A 352 -27.20 -3.35 2.40
CA ALA A 352 -26.20 -4.42 2.49
C ALA A 352 -24.77 -3.86 2.42
N PHE A 353 -24.51 -2.85 1.59
CA PHE A 353 -23.22 -2.14 1.59
C PHE A 353 -22.92 -1.47 2.93
N VAL A 354 -23.92 -0.79 3.52
CA VAL A 354 -23.77 -0.13 4.84
C VAL A 354 -23.45 -1.14 5.93
N ASP A 355 -24.20 -2.23 5.99
CA ASP A 355 -24.01 -3.29 7.00
C ASP A 355 -22.65 -3.98 6.83
N ALA A 356 -22.24 -4.25 5.58
CA ALA A 356 -20.96 -4.85 5.25
C ALA A 356 -19.79 -3.92 5.62
N ALA A 357 -19.91 -2.61 5.34
CA ALA A 357 -18.91 -1.62 5.74
C ALA A 357 -18.77 -1.55 7.27
N ALA A 358 -19.89 -1.55 7.99
CA ALA A 358 -19.89 -1.55 9.45
C ALA A 358 -19.23 -2.82 10.02
N ALA A 359 -19.42 -3.98 9.36
CA ALA A 359 -18.77 -5.24 9.74
C ALA A 359 -17.24 -5.23 9.49
N ALA A 360 -16.76 -4.48 8.50
CA ALA A 360 -15.35 -4.30 8.23
C ALA A 360 -14.65 -3.41 9.27
N ILE A 361 -15.32 -2.36 9.75
CA ILE A 361 -14.76 -1.41 10.73
C ILE A 361 -14.61 -2.05 12.12
N ARG A 362 -15.49 -2.99 12.49
CA ARG A 362 -15.48 -3.65 13.80
C ARG A 362 -14.37 -4.70 14.01
N SER A 363 -13.52 -4.96 13.01
CA SER A 363 -12.50 -6.03 13.03
C SER A 363 -11.06 -5.54 13.05
#